data_AF-A0A1Z4QEH9-F1
#
_entry.id   AF-A0A1Z4QEH9-F1
#
_cell.length_a   1.000
_cell.length_b   1.000
_cell.length_c   1.000
_cell.angle_alpha   90.00
_cell.angle_beta   90.00
_cell.angle_gamma   90.00
#
_symmetry.space_group_name_H-M   'P 1'
#
loop_
_entity.id
_entity.type
_entity.pdbx_description
1 polymer ?
#
loop_
_entity_poly.entity_id
_entity_poly.type
_entity_poly.pdbx_seq_one_letter_code
_entity_poly.pdbx_strand_id
1 'polypeptide(L)'
;MTITIALNNDSINNLDLSPASTVIEPLLLEESIVSQEQQLHFEVNYELEPGDPRELSEIPEVRLWFVRLDAKYPWLPFLLDWKTGEFARYAAMLVPHQFSSKEGIQYNPEALEIFLMHKIFVLSDWLQYKNIPSQSRLKSLAQILGYELDDAFFEMIEKGNS
;
A
#
# COMPACT_ATOMS: atom_id res chain seq x y z
N MET A 1 0.56 -7.25 -16.69
CA MET A 1 1.69 -6.38 -17.08
C MET A 1 2.35 -5.93 -15.79
N THR A 2 3.61 -5.51 -15.77
CA THR A 2 4.20 -4.94 -14.56
C THR A 2 4.23 -3.43 -14.73
N ILE A 3 3.69 -2.68 -13.76
CA ILE A 3 3.62 -1.23 -13.75
C ILE A 3 4.63 -0.72 -12.72
N THR A 4 5.63 0.03 -13.15
CA THR A 4 6.68 0.54 -12.26
C THR A 4 6.60 2.05 -12.11
N ILE A 5 6.61 2.54 -10.88
CA ILE A 5 6.82 3.96 -10.54
C ILE A 5 8.25 4.12 -10.04
N ALA A 6 9.10 4.79 -10.82
CA ALA A 6 10.45 5.12 -10.42
C ALA A 6 10.47 6.38 -9.56
N LEU A 7 11.15 6.31 -8.41
CA LEU A 7 11.34 7.40 -7.46
C LEU A 7 12.83 7.66 -7.29
N ASN A 8 13.20 8.93 -7.13
CA ASN A 8 14.56 9.37 -6.88
C ASN A 8 14.63 10.34 -5.68
N ASN A 9 15.85 10.66 -5.24
CA ASN A 9 16.10 11.59 -4.13
C ASN A 9 15.32 12.90 -4.28
N ASP A 10 15.30 13.51 -5.47
CA ASP A 10 14.63 14.80 -5.69
C ASP A 10 13.11 14.70 -5.49
N SER A 11 12.47 13.69 -6.06
CA SER A 11 11.03 13.47 -5.91
C SER A 11 10.65 13.21 -4.44
N ILE A 12 11.48 12.46 -3.72
CA ILE A 12 11.25 12.11 -2.32
C ILE A 12 11.43 13.34 -1.42
N ASN A 13 12.54 14.06 -1.56
CA ASN A 13 12.88 15.20 -0.70
C ASN A 13 11.98 16.42 -0.91
N ASN A 14 11.41 16.57 -2.11
CA ASN A 14 10.44 17.62 -2.41
C ASN A 14 8.98 17.18 -2.26
N LEU A 15 8.76 15.94 -1.76
CA LEU A 15 7.45 15.31 -1.66
C LEU A 15 6.68 15.29 -2.99
N ASP A 16 7.37 15.32 -4.12
CA ASP A 16 6.74 15.40 -5.44
C ASP A 16 6.05 14.09 -5.80
N LEU A 17 4.73 14.15 -5.96
CA LEU A 17 3.90 13.01 -6.38
C LEU A 17 3.74 12.92 -7.90
N SER A 18 4.40 13.78 -8.68
CA SER A 18 4.35 13.73 -10.15
C SER A 18 4.70 12.34 -10.73
N PRO A 19 5.70 11.58 -10.21
CA PRO A 19 6.00 10.25 -10.73
C PRO A 19 4.83 9.27 -10.53
N ALA A 20 4.18 9.33 -9.37
CA ALA A 20 3.06 8.47 -9.05
C ALA A 20 1.79 8.87 -9.81
N SER A 21 1.45 10.17 -9.82
CA SER A 21 0.24 10.67 -10.48
C SER A 21 0.24 10.43 -11.99
N THR A 22 1.39 10.60 -12.65
CA THR A 22 1.53 10.35 -14.09
C THR A 22 1.22 8.90 -14.47
N VAL A 23 1.45 7.95 -13.55
CA VAL A 23 1.14 6.53 -13.75
C VAL A 23 -0.26 6.19 -13.26
N ILE A 24 -0.64 6.64 -12.07
CA ILE A 24 -1.89 6.24 -11.41
C ILE A 24 -3.13 6.89 -12.06
N GLU A 25 -3.06 8.18 -12.41
CA GLU A 25 -4.22 8.92 -12.91
C GLU A 25 -4.76 8.35 -14.23
N PRO A 26 -3.95 7.96 -15.22
CA PRO A 26 -4.43 7.26 -16.41
C PRO A 26 -5.14 5.94 -16.10
N LEU A 27 -4.63 5.13 -15.16
CA LEU A 27 -5.23 3.84 -14.79
C LEU A 27 -6.63 3.98 -14.19
N LEU A 28 -6.94 5.15 -13.61
CA LEU A 28 -8.26 5.46 -13.05
C LEU A 28 -9.28 5.86 -14.11
N LEU A 29 -8.82 6.35 -15.26
CA LEU A 29 -9.64 6.74 -16.40
C LEU A 29 -9.97 5.55 -17.30
N GLU A 30 -9.14 4.51 -17.29
CA GLU A 30 -9.43 3.26 -18.00
C GLU A 30 -10.65 2.55 -17.38
N GLU A 31 -11.56 2.06 -18.23
CA GLU A 31 -12.81 1.43 -17.81
C GLU A 31 -12.60 0.13 -16.99
N SER A 32 -11.39 -0.43 -16.96
CA SER A 32 -11.07 -1.68 -16.26
C SER A 32 -9.84 -1.53 -15.34
N ILE A 33 -9.91 -0.67 -14.33
CA ILE A 33 -8.89 -0.66 -13.26
C ILE A 33 -8.71 -2.03 -12.58
N VAL A 34 -9.74 -2.89 -12.62
CA VAL A 34 -9.70 -4.29 -12.16
C VAL A 34 -8.60 -5.08 -12.85
N SER A 35 -8.36 -4.87 -14.16
CA SER A 35 -7.30 -5.59 -14.87
C SER A 35 -5.89 -5.12 -14.50
N GLN A 36 -5.76 -4.10 -13.66
CA GLN A 36 -4.50 -3.57 -13.14
C GLN A 36 -4.29 -3.93 -11.65
N GLU A 37 -5.17 -4.76 -11.06
CA GLU A 37 -5.02 -5.21 -9.69
C GLU A 37 -3.68 -5.94 -9.50
N GLN A 38 -3.00 -5.62 -8.40
CA GLN A 38 -1.75 -6.27 -7.98
C GLN A 38 -0.61 -6.28 -9.02
N GLN A 39 -0.46 -5.20 -9.80
CA GLN A 39 0.54 -5.08 -10.86
C GLN A 39 1.58 -3.98 -10.63
N LEU A 40 1.39 -3.14 -9.61
CA LEU A 40 2.17 -1.93 -9.39
C LEU A 40 3.33 -2.15 -8.41
N HIS A 41 4.49 -1.61 -8.78
CA HIS A 41 5.73 -1.62 -7.98
C HIS A 41 6.35 -0.22 -7.91
N PHE A 42 7.07 0.05 -6.82
CA PHE A 42 7.94 1.21 -6.71
C PHE A 42 9.40 0.82 -6.85
N GLU A 43 10.10 1.43 -7.79
CA GLU A 43 11.56 1.41 -7.87
C GLU A 43 12.10 2.64 -7.15
N VAL A 44 12.54 2.48 -5.91
CA VAL A 44 13.02 3.60 -5.07
C VAL A 44 14.53 3.67 -5.16
N ASN A 45 15.02 4.58 -6.01
CA ASN A 45 16.42 4.89 -6.17
C ASN A 45 16.77 6.06 -5.23
N TYR A 46 16.89 5.76 -3.93
CA TYR A 46 17.24 6.73 -2.90
C TYR A 46 18.65 6.50 -2.38
N GLU A 47 19.56 7.43 -2.67
CA GLU A 47 20.96 7.33 -2.26
C GLU A 47 21.11 7.55 -0.75
N LEU A 48 21.76 6.60 -0.09
CA LEU A 48 22.17 6.69 1.32
C LEU A 48 23.68 6.96 1.42
N GLU A 49 24.09 7.49 2.57
CA GLU A 49 25.51 7.64 2.86
C GLU A 49 26.22 6.28 2.84
N PRO A 50 27.47 6.22 2.35
CA PRO A 50 28.22 4.97 2.28
C PRO A 50 28.30 4.29 3.66
N GLY A 51 27.79 3.06 3.74
CA GLY A 51 27.80 2.25 4.97
C GLY A 51 26.60 2.46 5.90
N ASP A 52 25.61 3.27 5.51
CA ASP A 52 24.32 3.31 6.19
C ASP A 52 23.60 1.95 6.04
N PRO A 53 23.31 1.24 7.14
CA PRO A 53 22.74 -0.11 7.09
C PRO A 53 21.20 -0.12 7.01
N ARG A 54 20.56 1.06 7.05
CA ARG A 54 19.11 1.17 7.12
C ARG A 54 18.44 0.71 5.84
N GLU A 55 17.33 0.01 5.99
CA GLU A 55 16.43 -0.29 4.87
C GLU A 55 15.65 0.98 4.46
N LEU A 56 15.17 1.03 3.21
CA LEU A 56 14.42 2.18 2.69
C LEU A 56 13.21 2.57 3.56
N SER A 57 12.55 1.58 4.17
CA SER A 57 11.41 1.79 5.06
C SER A 57 11.77 2.37 6.43
N GLU A 58 13.06 2.47 6.74
CA GLU A 58 13.59 3.10 7.96
C GLU A 58 14.04 4.56 7.70
N ILE A 59 14.00 5.03 6.43
CA ILE A 59 14.40 6.38 6.04
C ILE A 59 13.22 7.35 6.19
N PRO A 60 13.28 8.36 7.09
CA PRO A 60 12.15 9.24 7.37
C PRO A 60 11.59 9.96 6.14
N GLU A 61 12.45 10.42 5.23
CA GLU A 61 12.08 11.16 4.02
C GLU A 61 11.31 10.27 3.05
N VAL A 62 11.79 9.04 2.83
CA VAL A 62 11.10 8.03 2.01
C VAL A 62 9.73 7.74 2.61
N ARG A 63 9.67 7.45 3.91
CA ARG A 63 8.40 7.20 4.62
C ARG A 63 7.44 8.38 4.49
N LEU A 64 7.91 9.61 4.68
CA LEU A 64 7.09 10.82 4.58
C LEU A 64 6.48 10.98 3.19
N TRP A 65 7.25 10.66 2.14
CA TRP A 65 6.73 10.64 0.77
C TRP A 65 5.59 9.61 0.62
N PHE A 66 5.75 8.40 1.15
CA PHE A 66 4.70 7.37 1.13
C PHE A 66 3.48 7.75 1.98
N VAL A 67 3.66 8.46 3.11
CA VAL A 67 2.55 9.03 3.90
C VAL A 67 1.75 10.02 3.06
N ARG A 68 2.44 10.91 2.31
CA ARG A 68 1.77 11.85 1.40
C ARG A 68 1.06 11.12 0.26
N LEU A 69 1.69 10.09 -0.31
CA LEU A 69 1.09 9.26 -1.34
C LEU A 69 -0.19 8.58 -0.84
N ASP A 70 -0.15 7.99 0.35
CA ASP A 70 -1.29 7.32 0.98
C ASP A 70 -2.45 8.29 1.24
N ALA A 71 -2.14 9.50 1.67
CA ALA A 71 -3.15 10.54 1.84
C ALA A 71 -3.83 10.94 0.52
N LYS A 72 -3.11 10.93 -0.60
CA LYS A 72 -3.67 11.25 -1.93
C LYS A 72 -4.41 10.06 -2.56
N TYR A 73 -3.90 8.85 -2.38
CA TYR A 73 -4.42 7.62 -2.99
C TYR A 73 -4.57 6.50 -1.94
N PRO A 74 -5.50 6.62 -0.97
CA PRO A 74 -5.55 5.69 0.17
C PRO A 74 -5.95 4.26 -0.22
N TRP A 75 -6.56 4.08 -1.39
CA TRP A 75 -6.95 2.82 -2.01
C TRP A 75 -5.83 2.15 -2.84
N LEU A 76 -4.66 2.80 -2.95
CA LEU A 76 -3.51 2.28 -3.71
C LEU A 76 -3.11 0.83 -3.39
N PRO A 77 -3.26 0.30 -2.16
CA PRO A 77 -2.96 -1.11 -1.88
C PRO A 77 -3.62 -2.13 -2.81
N PHE A 78 -4.75 -1.78 -3.45
CA PHE A 78 -5.39 -2.61 -4.48
C PHE A 78 -4.52 -2.84 -5.72
N LEU A 79 -3.72 -1.84 -6.12
CA LEU A 79 -2.86 -1.93 -7.31
C LEU A 79 -1.50 -2.57 -7.01
N LEU A 80 -1.03 -2.56 -5.76
CA LEU A 80 0.32 -3.02 -5.40
C LEU A 80 0.50 -4.52 -5.62
N ASP A 81 1.63 -4.96 -6.17
CA ASP A 81 1.92 -6.39 -6.32
C ASP A 81 2.13 -7.07 -4.96
N TRP A 82 1.16 -7.91 -4.60
CA TRP A 82 1.16 -8.65 -3.36
C TRP A 82 2.14 -9.82 -3.36
N LYS A 83 2.38 -10.43 -4.52
CA LYS A 83 3.18 -11.65 -4.67
C LYS A 83 4.67 -11.36 -4.47
N THR A 84 5.13 -10.20 -4.90
CA THR A 84 6.53 -9.78 -4.73
C THR A 84 6.77 -9.04 -3.41
N GLY A 85 5.76 -8.91 -2.55
CA GLY A 85 5.87 -8.25 -1.25
C GLY A 85 5.78 -6.71 -1.30
N GLU A 86 5.33 -6.11 -2.41
CA GLU A 86 5.24 -4.66 -2.52
C GLU A 86 4.25 -4.08 -1.51
N PHE A 87 3.13 -4.77 -1.28
CA PHE A 87 2.18 -4.36 -0.25
C PHE A 87 2.76 -4.41 1.17
N ALA A 88 3.58 -5.43 1.49
CA ALA A 88 4.26 -5.48 2.77
C ALA A 88 5.25 -4.31 2.91
N ARG A 89 6.08 -4.06 1.89
CA ARG A 89 6.98 -2.91 1.88
C ARG A 89 6.23 -1.58 2.04
N TYR A 90 5.09 -1.42 1.38
CA TYR A 90 4.22 -0.24 1.52
C TYR A 90 3.70 -0.08 2.96
N ALA A 91 3.23 -1.17 3.59
CA ALA A 91 2.83 -1.15 4.99
C ALA A 91 3.99 -0.72 5.89
N ALA A 92 5.23 -1.18 5.63
CA ALA A 92 6.41 -0.78 6.40
C ALA A 92 6.72 0.71 6.31
N MET A 93 6.41 1.36 5.17
CA MET A 93 6.55 2.82 5.04
C MET A 93 5.61 3.59 5.98
N LEU A 94 4.44 3.01 6.29
CA LEU A 94 3.34 3.69 6.99
C LEU A 94 3.18 3.24 8.46
N VAL A 95 3.67 2.05 8.79
CA VAL A 95 3.53 1.43 10.11
C VAL A 95 4.90 1.38 10.81
N PRO A 96 4.98 1.68 12.12
CA PRO A 96 6.18 1.43 12.90
C PRO A 96 6.59 -0.04 12.80
N HIS A 97 7.86 -0.29 12.53
CA HIS A 97 8.42 -1.63 12.41
C HIS A 97 9.88 -1.64 12.85
N GLN A 98 10.42 -2.84 13.02
CA GLN A 98 11.84 -3.10 13.16
C GLN A 98 12.26 -4.03 12.02
N PHE A 99 13.52 -3.92 11.59
CA PHE A 99 14.10 -4.84 10.63
C PHE A 99 15.06 -5.81 11.32
N SER A 100 14.92 -7.10 10.97
CA SER A 100 15.80 -8.17 11.41
C SER A 100 16.37 -8.88 10.20
N SER A 101 17.69 -9.05 10.16
CA SER A 101 18.35 -9.79 9.06
C SER A 101 17.93 -11.27 8.98
N LYS A 102 17.34 -11.83 10.04
CA LYS A 102 16.82 -13.20 10.08
C LYS A 102 15.33 -13.30 9.78
N GLU A 103 14.55 -12.35 10.29
CA GLU A 103 13.09 -12.44 10.32
C GLU A 103 12.41 -11.43 9.38
N GLY A 104 13.18 -10.54 8.75
CA GLY A 104 12.68 -9.47 7.89
C GLY A 104 11.98 -8.38 8.70
N ILE A 105 10.87 -7.87 8.15
CA ILE A 105 10.09 -6.77 8.73
C ILE A 105 9.23 -7.29 9.88
N GLN A 106 9.40 -6.70 11.06
CA GLN A 106 8.59 -6.95 12.25
C GLN A 106 7.76 -5.71 12.58
N TYR A 107 6.48 -5.73 12.29
CA TYR A 107 5.59 -4.60 12.57
C TYR A 107 5.27 -4.49 14.06
N ASN A 108 5.02 -3.26 14.51
CA ASN A 108 4.26 -3.06 15.74
C ASN A 108 2.83 -3.60 15.52
N PRO A 109 2.35 -4.56 16.35
CA PRO A 109 1.10 -5.26 16.08
C PRO A 109 -0.14 -4.37 16.17
N GLU A 110 -0.19 -3.45 17.14
CA GLU A 110 -1.32 -2.54 17.35
C GLU A 110 -1.43 -1.53 16.20
N ALA A 111 -0.29 -0.98 15.78
CA ALA A 111 -0.25 -0.06 14.65
C ALA A 111 -0.59 -0.76 13.33
N LEU A 112 -0.17 -2.01 13.15
CA LEU A 112 -0.51 -2.81 11.97
C LEU A 112 -2.00 -3.12 11.90
N GLU A 113 -2.63 -3.45 13.03
CA GLU A 113 -4.07 -3.69 13.11
C GLU A 113 -4.88 -2.44 12.73
N ILE A 114 -4.51 -1.28 13.30
CA ILE A 114 -5.15 0.01 12.96
C ILE A 114 -4.98 0.33 11.47
N PHE A 115 -3.76 0.14 10.94
CA PHE A 115 -3.49 0.33 9.52
C PHE A 115 -4.35 -0.60 8.66
N LEU A 116 -4.40 -1.89 8.99
CA LEU A 116 -5.17 -2.88 8.25
C LEU A 116 -6.65 -2.49 8.23
N MET A 117 -7.26 -2.23 9.39
CA MET A 117 -8.69 -1.86 9.47
C MET A 117 -8.98 -0.59 8.66
N HIS A 118 -8.11 0.42 8.74
CA HIS A 118 -8.22 1.61 7.91
C HIS A 118 -8.21 1.27 6.42
N LYS A 119 -7.30 0.41 5.95
CA LYS A 119 -7.26 -0.01 4.53
C LYS A 119 -8.46 -0.83 4.12
N ILE A 120 -8.98 -1.69 5.00
CA ILE A 120 -10.17 -2.48 4.71
C ILE A 120 -11.38 -1.57 4.50
N PHE A 121 -11.61 -0.57 5.35
CA PHE A 121 -12.72 0.37 5.17
C PHE A 121 -12.57 1.20 3.89
N VAL A 122 -11.39 1.79 3.66
CA VAL A 122 -11.13 2.57 2.43
C VAL A 122 -11.38 1.74 1.17
N LEU A 123 -10.85 0.51 1.13
CA LEU A 123 -10.98 -0.34 -0.04
C LEU A 123 -12.39 -0.89 -0.20
N SER A 124 -13.10 -1.20 0.89
CA SER A 124 -14.49 -1.64 0.81
C SER A 124 -15.35 -0.58 0.12
N ASP A 125 -15.27 0.67 0.58
CA ASP A 125 -16.07 1.76 0.02
C ASP A 125 -15.67 2.06 -1.42
N TRP A 126 -14.35 2.10 -1.69
CA TRP A 126 -13.83 2.41 -3.02
C TRP A 126 -14.17 1.32 -4.05
N LEU A 127 -14.06 0.05 -3.69
CA LEU A 127 -14.42 -1.08 -4.56
C LEU A 127 -15.93 -1.14 -4.80
N GLN A 128 -16.75 -0.87 -3.76
CA GLN A 128 -18.19 -0.77 -3.90
C GLN A 128 -18.58 0.34 -4.88
N TYR A 129 -18.00 1.54 -4.75
CA TYR A 129 -18.22 2.66 -5.67
C TYR A 129 -17.87 2.31 -7.13
N LYS A 130 -16.83 1.49 -7.33
CA LYS A 130 -16.40 1.00 -8.65
C LYS A 130 -17.17 -0.24 -9.13
N ASN A 131 -18.14 -0.75 -8.37
CA ASN A 131 -18.86 -2.01 -8.63
C ASN A 131 -17.93 -3.23 -8.76
N ILE A 132 -16.87 -3.28 -7.97
CA ILE A 132 -15.89 -4.39 -7.94
C ILE A 132 -16.16 -5.28 -6.72
N PRO A 133 -16.27 -6.62 -6.87
CA PRO A 133 -16.42 -7.52 -5.73
C PRO A 133 -15.23 -7.43 -4.76
N SER A 134 -15.49 -7.15 -3.48
CA SER A 134 -14.43 -6.78 -2.51
C SER A 134 -14.06 -7.90 -1.53
N GLN A 135 -15.02 -8.69 -1.04
CA GLN A 135 -14.83 -9.61 0.10
C GLN A 135 -13.60 -10.53 -0.02
N SER A 136 -13.46 -11.27 -1.12
CA SER A 136 -12.31 -12.19 -1.31
C SER A 136 -10.98 -11.44 -1.36
N ARG A 137 -10.95 -10.27 -2.01
CA ARG A 137 -9.75 -9.42 -2.12
C ARG A 137 -9.33 -8.87 -0.77
N LEU A 138 -10.30 -8.41 0.02
CA LEU A 138 -10.06 -7.85 1.36
C LEU A 138 -9.55 -8.94 2.33
N LYS A 139 -10.09 -10.16 2.25
CA LYS A 139 -9.53 -11.32 2.98
C LYS A 139 -8.09 -11.62 2.57
N SER A 140 -7.80 -11.67 1.27
CA SER A 140 -6.42 -11.91 0.80
C SER A 140 -5.45 -10.80 1.21
N LEU A 141 -5.90 -9.55 1.19
CA LEU A 141 -5.10 -8.41 1.67
C LEU A 141 -4.74 -8.56 3.15
N ALA A 142 -5.72 -8.92 4.00
CA ALA A 142 -5.48 -9.15 5.43
C ALA A 142 -4.50 -10.32 5.67
N GLN A 143 -4.62 -11.40 4.89
CA GLN A 143 -3.76 -12.57 5.01
C GLN A 143 -2.28 -12.26 4.73
N ILE A 144 -1.99 -11.33 3.82
CA ILE A 144 -0.60 -10.90 3.53
C ILE A 144 0.06 -10.28 4.77
N LEU A 145 -0.72 -9.61 5.62
CA LEU A 145 -0.25 -9.03 6.87
C LEU A 145 -0.41 -9.97 8.07
N GLY A 146 -0.85 -11.21 7.85
CA GLY A 146 -1.00 -12.23 8.90
C GLY A 146 -2.33 -12.20 9.66
N TYR A 147 -3.37 -11.56 9.11
CA TYR A 147 -4.70 -11.49 9.73
C TYR A 147 -5.74 -12.29 8.93
N GLU A 148 -6.79 -12.73 9.63
CA GLU A 148 -7.96 -13.35 9.03
C GLU A 148 -9.19 -12.49 9.31
N LEU A 149 -10.02 -12.27 8.29
CA LEU A 149 -11.30 -11.56 8.41
C LEU A 149 -12.45 -12.57 8.29
N ASP A 150 -13.41 -12.50 9.22
CA ASP A 150 -14.59 -13.34 9.19
C ASP A 150 -15.68 -12.77 8.25
N ASP A 151 -16.67 -13.59 7.92
CA ASP A 151 -17.78 -13.15 7.06
C ASP A 151 -18.74 -12.19 7.79
N ALA A 152 -18.90 -12.34 9.10
CA ALA A 152 -19.79 -11.49 9.90
C ALA A 152 -19.35 -10.02 9.90
N PHE A 153 -18.05 -9.76 9.84
CA PHE A 153 -17.47 -8.43 9.73
C PHE A 153 -17.85 -7.75 8.41
N PHE A 154 -17.88 -8.48 7.29
CA PHE A 154 -18.35 -7.92 6.01
C PHE A 154 -19.84 -7.59 6.05
N GLU A 155 -20.66 -8.43 6.69
CA GLU A 155 -22.08 -8.09 6.91
C GLU A 155 -22.26 -6.80 7.72
N MET A 156 -21.35 -6.51 8.66
CA MET A 156 -21.38 -5.25 9.43
C MET A 156 -21.03 -4.05 8.54
N ILE A 157 -20.02 -4.16 7.68
CA ILE A 157 -19.62 -3.08 6.76
C ILE A 157 -20.76 -2.79 5.77
N GLU A 158 -21.34 -3.82 5.14
CA GLU A 158 -22.42 -3.66 4.16
C GLU A 158 -23.65 -2.96 4.76
N LYS A 159 -24.03 -3.33 6.00
CA LYS A 159 -25.12 -2.66 6.73
C LYS A 159 -24.83 -1.20 7.02
N GLY A 160 -23.57 -0.83 7.27
CA GLY A 160 -23.16 0.56 7.53
C GLY A 160 -23.19 1.45 6.28
N ASN A 161 -23.02 0.86 5.10
CA ASN A 161 -23.03 1.55 3.81
C ASN A 161 -24.41 1.61 3.14
N SER A 162 -25.44 1.03 3.79
CA SER A 162 -26.85 1.00 3.35
C SER A 162 -27.62 2.22 3.85
#